data_AF-A0A158CFW8-F1
#
_entry.id   AF-A0A158CFW8-F1
#
_cell.length_a   1.000
_cell.length_b   1.000
_cell.length_c   1.000
_cell.angle_alpha   90.00
_cell.angle_beta   90.00
_cell.angle_gamma   90.00
#
_symmetry.space_group_name_H-M   'P 1'
#
loop_
_entity.id
_entity.type
_entity.pdbx_description
1 polymer ?
#
loop_
_entity_poly.entity_id
_entity_poly.type
_entity_poly.pdbx_seq_one_letter_code
_entity_poly.pdbx_strand_id
1 'polypeptide(L)'
;MESLLATGSAELIHDSNLEVITSAGVTLAIIIRDSYSKEGINFLTPQEFPQQLAYMEHPAGKLIHAHVHTCLPRRIECTQEVLFVKRGRMRVSLYTADREFVTNRMLQAGDVILLASGGHGFEVIDDVSFIEVKQGPYIGEQEKVRFNEPASRA
;
A
#
# COMPACT_ATOMS: atom_id res chain seq x y z
N MET A 1 -4.08 0.50 24.86
CA MET A 1 -4.66 0.70 23.52
C MET A 1 -4.40 2.13 23.15
N GLU A 2 -3.15 2.41 22.77
CA GLU A 2 -2.73 3.76 22.38
C GLU A 2 -3.09 3.93 20.91
N SER A 3 -4.09 4.78 20.70
CA SER A 3 -4.31 5.50 19.46
C SER A 3 -3.01 6.22 19.10
N LEU A 4 -2.43 5.93 17.94
CA LEU A 4 -1.38 6.77 17.36
C LEU A 4 -2.01 8.13 17.06
N LEU A 5 -1.88 9.03 18.03
CA LEU A 5 -2.16 10.44 17.83
C LEU A 5 -1.07 10.98 16.90
N ALA A 6 -1.50 11.39 15.70
CA ALA A 6 -0.69 12.16 14.79
C ALA A 6 -0.35 13.52 15.43
N THR A 7 0.84 13.62 16.02
CA THR A 7 1.44 14.90 16.39
C THR A 7 2.88 14.95 15.89
N GLY A 8 3.07 15.63 14.77
CA GLY A 8 4.23 16.49 14.54
C GLY A 8 5.62 15.92 14.80
N SER A 9 6.00 14.86 14.10
CA SER A 9 7.33 14.60 13.54
C SER A 9 7.24 13.24 12.87
N ALA A 10 7.81 13.09 11.68
CA ALA A 10 7.85 11.81 10.98
C ALA A 10 8.77 10.87 11.77
N GLU A 11 8.25 10.21 12.80
CA GLU A 11 8.85 8.99 13.32
C GLU A 11 8.65 7.92 12.25
N LEU A 12 9.65 7.84 11.38
CA LEU A 12 9.91 6.72 10.51
C LEU A 12 9.92 5.48 11.40
N ILE A 13 8.88 4.66 11.33
CA ILE A 13 8.98 3.27 11.77
C ILE A 13 10.03 2.64 10.86
N HIS A 14 11.29 2.61 11.32
CA HIS A 14 12.36 1.89 10.67
C HIS A 14 12.26 0.41 11.04
N ASP A 15 11.19 -0.23 10.57
CA ASP A 15 11.24 -1.66 10.33
C ASP A 15 11.73 -1.82 8.90
N SER A 16 12.92 -2.39 8.70
CA SER A 16 13.48 -2.61 7.35
C SER A 16 12.55 -3.44 6.46
N ASN A 17 11.58 -4.14 7.05
CA ASN A 17 10.64 -5.01 6.38
C ASN A 17 9.24 -4.38 6.21
N LEU A 18 9.01 -3.16 6.72
CA LEU A 18 7.79 -2.38 6.49
C LEU A 18 8.14 -0.95 6.13
N GLU A 19 7.82 -0.52 4.92
CA GLU A 19 8.10 0.83 4.45
C GLU A 19 6.81 1.64 4.34
N VAL A 20 6.82 2.86 4.87
CA VAL A 20 5.78 3.86 4.65
C VAL A 20 6.40 5.01 3.87
N ILE A 21 6.01 5.15 2.61
CA ILE A 21 6.49 6.22 1.73
C ILE A 21 5.50 7.39 1.83
N THR A 22 6.01 8.56 2.24
CA THR A 22 5.21 9.79 2.39
C THR A 22 5.79 10.95 1.58
N SER A 23 4.93 11.89 1.20
CA SER A 23 5.34 13.20 0.66
C SER A 23 4.44 14.28 1.25
N ALA A 24 5.03 15.33 1.80
CA ALA A 24 4.32 16.43 2.46
C ALA A 24 3.28 15.99 3.51
N GLY A 25 3.57 14.92 4.26
CA GLY A 25 2.66 14.36 5.26
C GLY A 25 1.55 13.45 4.71
N VAL A 26 1.50 13.23 3.40
CA VAL A 26 0.56 12.31 2.74
C VAL A 26 1.22 10.97 2.48
N THR A 27 0.60 9.87 2.89
CA THR A 27 1.07 8.51 2.59
C THR A 27 0.77 8.14 1.15
N LEU A 28 1.82 7.92 0.36
CA LEU A 28 1.72 7.51 -1.04
C LEU A 28 1.63 5.99 -1.15
N ALA A 29 2.46 5.27 -0.40
CA ALA A 29 2.48 3.82 -0.43
C ALA A 29 2.93 3.20 0.90
N ILE A 30 2.48 1.97 1.14
CA ILE A 30 2.95 1.11 2.24
C ILE A 30 3.42 -0.20 1.63
N ILE A 31 4.66 -0.61 1.88
CA ILE A 31 5.24 -1.86 1.39
C ILE A 31 5.49 -2.79 2.58
N ILE A 32 4.86 -3.97 2.55
CA ILE A 32 5.15 -5.09 3.44
C ILE A 32 6.11 -6.01 2.71
N ARG A 33 7.33 -6.16 3.20
CA ARG A 33 8.30 -7.10 2.64
C ARG A 33 7.93 -8.53 2.99
N ASP A 34 8.30 -9.47 2.14
CA ASP A 34 8.12 -10.92 2.40
C ASP A 34 8.65 -11.36 3.78
N SER A 35 9.73 -10.72 4.24
CA SER A 35 10.37 -10.96 5.53
C SER A 35 9.70 -10.27 6.72
N TYR A 36 8.63 -9.49 6.54
CA TYR A 36 7.94 -8.82 7.63
C TYR A 36 7.20 -9.84 8.49
N SER A 37 7.46 -9.79 9.80
CA SER A 37 6.84 -10.65 10.80
C SER A 37 6.57 -9.84 12.06
N LYS A 38 5.36 -9.99 12.58
CA LYS A 38 4.89 -9.32 13.79
C LYS A 38 3.65 -10.02 14.31
N GLU A 39 3.79 -10.63 15.49
CA GLU A 39 2.69 -11.33 16.14
C GLU A 39 1.47 -10.41 16.35
N GLY A 40 0.27 -10.99 16.24
CA GLY A 40 -0.99 -10.33 16.50
C GLY A 40 -1.64 -9.73 15.25
N ILE A 41 -2.56 -8.79 15.48
CA ILE A 41 -3.26 -8.06 14.42
C ILE A 41 -2.62 -6.67 14.32
N ASN A 42 -2.00 -6.39 13.18
CA ASN A 42 -1.27 -5.15 12.96
C ASN A 42 -1.92 -4.39 11.80
N PHE A 43 -2.78 -3.43 12.13
CA PHE A 43 -3.28 -2.48 11.14
C PHE A 43 -2.16 -1.53 10.72
N LEU A 44 -1.90 -1.47 9.43
CA LEU A 44 -0.80 -0.70 8.84
C LEU A 44 -1.31 0.58 8.16
N THR A 45 -2.62 0.77 8.13
CA THR A 45 -3.30 1.94 7.57
C THR A 45 -3.97 2.75 8.67
N PRO A 46 -4.02 4.09 8.54
CA PRO A 46 -4.91 4.93 9.34
C PRO A 46 -6.39 4.52 9.17
N GLN A 47 -7.20 4.72 10.21
CA GLN A 47 -8.60 4.25 10.24
C GLN A 47 -9.48 4.92 9.18
N GLU A 48 -9.13 6.13 8.78
CA GLU A 48 -9.80 6.93 7.77
C GLU A 48 -9.56 6.47 6.33
N PHE A 49 -8.61 5.55 6.11
CA PHE A 49 -8.34 5.05 4.76
C PHE A 49 -9.53 4.24 4.23
N PRO A 50 -9.96 4.47 2.98
CA PRO A 50 -11.09 3.76 2.39
C PRO A 50 -10.80 2.26 2.16
N GLN A 51 -9.52 1.85 2.12
CA GLN A 51 -9.09 0.45 2.21
C GLN A 51 -8.10 0.27 3.35
N GLN A 52 -8.38 -0.74 4.17
CA GLN A 52 -7.54 -1.11 5.29
C GLN A 52 -6.57 -2.21 4.89
N LEU A 53 -5.30 -2.06 5.26
CA LEU A 53 -4.28 -3.11 5.14
C LEU A 53 -3.84 -3.51 6.54
N ALA A 54 -3.94 -4.81 6.83
CA ALA A 54 -3.48 -5.38 8.08
C ALA A 54 -2.61 -6.61 7.83
N TYR A 55 -1.51 -6.71 8.57
CA TYR A 55 -0.72 -7.93 8.69
C TYR A 55 -1.17 -8.69 9.94
N MET A 56 -1.39 -9.99 9.80
CA MET A 56 -1.88 -10.82 10.91
C MET A 56 -1.03 -12.08 11.02
N GLU A 57 -0.43 -12.29 12.19
CA GLU A 57 0.38 -13.47 12.49
C GLU A 57 -0.08 -14.06 13.83
N HIS A 58 -0.39 -15.35 13.85
CA HIS A 58 -0.93 -16.03 15.01
C HIS A 58 -0.27 -17.39 15.22
N PRO A 59 -0.03 -17.79 16.47
CA PRO A 59 0.43 -19.14 16.76
C PRO A 59 -0.64 -20.18 16.41
N ALA A 60 -0.19 -21.41 16.18
CA ALA A 60 -1.09 -22.54 15.95
C ALA A 60 -2.08 -22.71 17.12
N GLY A 61 -3.34 -22.97 16.79
CA GLY A 61 -4.42 -23.13 17.78
C GLY A 61 -5.14 -21.83 18.16
N LYS A 62 -4.70 -20.66 17.67
CA LYS A 62 -5.48 -19.42 17.83
C LYS A 62 -6.83 -19.55 17.14
N LEU A 63 -7.92 -19.34 17.89
CA LEU A 63 -9.27 -19.26 17.35
C LEU A 63 -9.60 -17.80 16.98
N ILE A 64 -9.98 -17.57 15.73
CA ILE A 64 -10.61 -16.32 15.27
C ILE A 64 -12.12 -16.60 15.19
N HIS A 65 -12.92 -15.86 15.96
CA HIS A 65 -14.36 -16.06 15.97
C HIS A 65 -15.00 -15.66 14.63
N ALA A 66 -15.91 -16.51 14.14
CA ALA A 66 -16.71 -16.21 12.96
C ALA A 66 -17.53 -14.93 13.17
N HIS A 67 -17.53 -14.06 12.17
CA HIS A 67 -18.29 -12.81 12.18
C HIS A 67 -18.67 -12.41 10.75
N VAL A 68 -19.66 -11.52 10.64
CA VAL A 68 -20.05 -10.87 9.39
C VAL A 68 -19.92 -9.36 9.58
N HIS A 69 -19.56 -8.64 8.53
CA HIS A 69 -19.49 -7.19 8.60
C HIS A 69 -20.88 -6.57 8.45
N THR A 70 -21.17 -5.56 9.27
CA THR A 70 -22.37 -4.73 9.10
C THR A 70 -22.27 -3.91 7.82
N CYS A 71 -23.34 -3.88 7.03
CA CYS A 71 -23.45 -3.00 5.87
C CYS A 71 -23.58 -1.54 6.33
N LEU A 72 -22.46 -0.82 6.34
CA LEU A 72 -22.41 0.61 6.66
C LEU A 72 -22.04 1.43 5.42
N PRO A 73 -22.72 2.56 5.18
CA PRO A 73 -22.37 3.46 4.08
C PRO A 73 -20.99 4.07 4.34
N ARG A 74 -20.20 4.24 3.27
CA ARG A 74 -18.90 4.91 3.30
C ARG A 74 -18.69 5.67 2.00
N ARG A 75 -17.92 6.77 2.06
CA ARG A 75 -17.53 7.56 0.89
C ARG A 75 -16.14 7.13 0.46
N ILE A 76 -15.99 6.86 -0.83
CA ILE A 76 -14.70 6.56 -1.47
C ILE A 76 -14.46 7.68 -2.48
N GLU A 77 -13.40 8.45 -2.27
CA GLU A 77 -13.08 9.60 -3.12
C GLU A 77 -12.12 9.23 -4.25
N CYS A 78 -11.21 8.31 -3.96
CA CYS A 78 -10.21 7.80 -4.89
C CYS A 78 -10.08 6.28 -4.74
N THR A 79 -9.81 5.61 -5.85
CA THR A 79 -9.40 4.21 -5.86
C THR A 79 -7.99 4.10 -5.28
N GLN A 80 -7.80 3.16 -4.37
CA GLN A 80 -6.49 2.66 -3.96
C GLN A 80 -6.33 1.24 -4.50
N GLU A 81 -5.12 0.70 -4.42
CA GLU A 81 -4.90 -0.66 -4.87
C GLU A 81 -3.83 -1.33 -4.04
N VAL A 82 -4.01 -2.64 -3.85
CA VAL A 82 -3.02 -3.51 -3.22
C VAL A 82 -2.51 -4.49 -4.27
N LEU A 83 -1.20 -4.55 -4.44
CA LEU A 83 -0.56 -5.58 -5.26
C LEU A 83 0.12 -6.63 -4.38
N PHE A 84 -0.09 -7.89 -4.72
CA PHE A 84 0.62 -9.04 -4.15
C PHE A 84 1.55 -9.61 -5.22
N VAL A 85 2.85 -9.52 -5.01
CA VAL A 85 3.83 -10.00 -5.99
C VAL A 85 4.02 -11.51 -5.81
N LYS A 86 3.63 -12.30 -6.81
CA LYS A 86 3.72 -13.77 -6.75
C LYS A 86 5.07 -14.28 -7.22
N ARG A 87 5.64 -13.65 -8.25
CA ARG A 87 6.90 -14.07 -8.89
C ARG A 87 7.52 -12.87 -9.59
N GLY A 88 8.85 -12.87 -9.71
CA GLY A 88 9.62 -11.92 -10.51
C GLY A 88 9.94 -10.65 -9.75
N ARG A 89 10.39 -9.63 -10.47
CA ARG A 89 10.75 -8.32 -9.92
C ARG A 89 10.20 -7.20 -10.79
N MET A 90 9.71 -6.16 -10.13
CA MET A 90 9.27 -4.93 -10.80
C MET A 90 9.68 -3.72 -9.96
N ARG A 91 9.99 -2.63 -10.65
CA ARG A 91 10.24 -1.34 -10.03
C ARG A 91 8.94 -0.54 -10.03
N VAL A 92 8.54 -0.03 -8.87
CA VAL A 92 7.49 0.98 -8.74
C VAL A 92 8.12 2.36 -8.64
N SER A 93 7.65 3.29 -9.49
CA SER A 93 7.93 4.72 -9.42
C SER A 93 6.76 5.40 -8.73
N LEU A 94 6.99 6.17 -7.67
CA LEU A 94 5.95 6.85 -6.91
C LEU A 94 5.99 8.35 -7.15
N TYR A 95 4.81 8.97 -7.26
CA TYR A 95 4.61 10.37 -7.59
C TYR A 95 3.63 11.05 -6.62
N THR A 96 3.77 12.36 -6.45
CA THR A 96 2.76 13.19 -5.76
C THR A 96 1.48 13.30 -6.60
N ALA A 97 0.41 13.88 -6.03
CA ALA A 97 -0.82 14.18 -6.77
C ALA A 97 -0.60 15.15 -7.94
N ASP A 98 0.40 16.04 -7.82
CA ASP A 98 0.83 16.98 -8.86
C ASP A 98 1.79 16.34 -9.89
N ARG A 99 1.94 15.00 -9.84
CA ARG A 99 2.74 14.19 -10.77
C ARG A 99 4.25 14.43 -10.65
N GLU A 100 4.70 14.97 -9.52
CA GLU A 100 6.12 15.11 -9.24
C GLU A 100 6.70 13.78 -8.76
N PHE A 101 7.88 13.41 -9.26
CA PHE A 101 8.56 12.19 -8.86
C PHE A 101 9.00 12.26 -7.40
N VAL A 102 8.75 11.18 -6.64
CA VAL A 102 9.16 11.05 -5.24
C VAL A 102 10.27 10.04 -5.09
N THR A 103 10.05 8.79 -5.51
CA THR A 103 11.05 7.73 -5.32
C THR A 103 10.75 6.49 -6.14
N ASN A 104 11.75 5.59 -6.22
CA ASN A 104 11.61 4.26 -6.78
C ASN A 104 11.72 3.19 -5.67
N ARG A 105 10.99 2.08 -5.80
CA ARG A 105 11.20 0.87 -4.98
C ARG A 105 11.20 -0.38 -5.84
N MET A 106 12.09 -1.31 -5.55
CA MET A 106 12.02 -2.65 -6.12
C MET A 106 11.03 -3.48 -5.31
N LEU A 107 10.14 -4.17 -6.00
CA LEU A 107 9.23 -5.17 -5.45
C LEU A 107 9.65 -6.53 -5.98
N GLN A 108 9.61 -7.53 -5.12
CA GLN A 108 9.95 -8.91 -5.45
C GLN A 108 8.89 -9.88 -4.96
N ALA A 109 8.99 -11.15 -5.35
CA ALA A 109 8.07 -12.20 -4.90
C ALA A 109 7.90 -12.19 -3.36
N GLY A 110 6.65 -12.28 -2.91
CA GLY A 110 6.27 -12.23 -1.49
C GLY A 110 5.93 -10.82 -1.00
N ASP A 111 6.44 -9.76 -1.64
CA ASP A 111 6.12 -8.39 -1.25
C ASP A 111 4.64 -8.04 -1.53
N VAL A 112 4.11 -7.19 -0.66
CA VAL A 112 2.80 -6.56 -0.80
C VAL A 112 2.97 -5.05 -0.79
N ILE A 113 2.31 -4.34 -1.70
CA ILE A 113 2.28 -2.88 -1.70
C ILE A 113 0.84 -2.39 -1.72
N LEU A 114 0.48 -1.51 -0.79
CA LEU A 114 -0.69 -0.64 -0.90
C LEU A 114 -0.25 0.68 -1.53
N LEU A 115 -0.89 1.06 -2.63
CA LEU A 115 -0.76 2.35 -3.28
C LEU A 115 -1.90 3.25 -2.79
N ALA A 116 -1.62 4.03 -1.76
CA ALA A 116 -2.62 4.73 -0.96
C ALA A 116 -3.05 6.09 -1.55
N SER A 117 -2.16 6.78 -2.26
CA SER A 117 -2.46 8.07 -2.89
C SER A 117 -1.40 8.45 -3.93
N GLY A 118 -1.58 9.63 -4.55
CA GLY A 118 -0.66 10.14 -5.57
C GLY A 118 -0.75 9.37 -6.88
N GLY A 119 0.39 9.28 -7.57
CA GLY A 119 0.52 8.51 -8.81
C GLY A 119 1.57 7.40 -8.66
N HIS A 120 1.49 6.40 -9.52
CA HIS A 120 2.50 5.36 -9.60
C HIS A 120 2.70 4.89 -11.05
N GLY A 121 3.90 4.41 -11.32
CA GLY A 121 4.28 3.72 -12.56
C GLY A 121 4.99 2.42 -12.23
N PHE A 122 4.94 1.46 -13.15
CA PHE A 122 5.62 0.17 -12.99
C PHE A 122 6.51 -0.12 -14.18
N GLU A 123 7.73 -0.54 -13.90
CA GLU A 123 8.64 -1.13 -14.87
C GLU A 123 8.91 -2.59 -14.49
N VAL A 124 8.62 -3.51 -15.41
CA VAL A 124 8.88 -4.93 -15.24
C VAL A 124 10.36 -5.17 -15.50
N ILE A 125 11.08 -5.67 -14.48
CA ILE A 125 12.54 -5.91 -14.57
C ILE A 125 12.83 -7.34 -15.05
N ASP A 126 12.06 -8.32 -14.54
CA ASP A 126 12.03 -9.69 -15.04
C ASP A 126 10.56 -10.14 -15.19
N ASP A 127 10.32 -11.29 -15.82
CA ASP A 127 8.99 -11.93 -15.92
C ASP A 127 8.25 -11.96 -14.56
N VAL A 128 7.31 -11.02 -14.40
CA VAL A 128 6.58 -10.79 -13.16
C VAL A 128 5.16 -11.34 -13.25
N SER A 129 4.64 -11.83 -12.14
CA SER A 129 3.20 -12.03 -11.96
C SER A 129 2.79 -11.52 -10.59
N PHE A 130 1.65 -10.84 -10.56
CA PHE A 130 1.12 -10.23 -9.34
C PHE A 130 -0.42 -10.26 -9.39
N ILE A 131 -1.04 -10.15 -8.22
CA ILE A 131 -2.49 -10.00 -8.06
C ILE A 131 -2.75 -8.56 -7.64
N GLU A 132 -3.74 -7.93 -8.26
CA GLU A 132 -4.22 -6.60 -7.88
C GLU A 132 -5.59 -6.71 -7.19
N VAL A 133 -5.76 -5.95 -6.10
CA VAL A 133 -7.02 -5.79 -5.39
C VAL A 133 -7.32 -4.30 -5.26
N LYS A 134 -8.38 -3.83 -5.94
CA LYS A 134 -8.89 -2.45 -5.87
C LYS A 134 -10.17 -2.39 -5.06
N GLN A 135 -10.47 -1.24 -4.44
CA GLN A 135 -11.81 -0.99 -3.93
C GLN A 135 -12.78 -0.77 -5.08
N GLY A 136 -14.00 -1.26 -4.89
CA GLY A 136 -15.13 -0.95 -5.75
C GLY A 136 -15.99 0.19 -5.19
N PRO A 137 -16.98 0.66 -5.97
CA PRO A 137 -17.33 0.17 -7.31
C PRO A 137 -16.25 0.55 -8.35
N TYR A 138 -15.90 -0.39 -9.23
CA TYR A 138 -14.93 -0.16 -10.29
C TYR A 138 -15.60 0.55 -11.47
N ILE A 139 -15.08 1.74 -11.83
CA ILE A 139 -15.62 2.61 -12.88
C ILE A 139 -14.81 2.48 -14.19
N GLY A 140 -13.80 1.60 -14.22
CA GLY A 140 -13.04 1.30 -15.44
C GLY A 140 -11.85 2.22 -15.65
N GLU A 141 -11.49 2.45 -16.93
CA GLU A 141 -10.37 3.30 -17.33
C GLU A 141 -10.51 4.79 -16.93
N GLN A 142 -11.73 5.22 -16.59
CA GLN A 142 -12.01 6.61 -16.18
C GLN A 142 -11.33 6.98 -14.84
N GLU A 143 -10.91 5.99 -14.05
CA GLU A 143 -10.19 6.20 -12.79
C GLU A 143 -8.71 6.59 -12.99
N LYS A 144 -8.20 6.56 -14.22
CA LYS A 144 -6.77 6.75 -14.52
C LYS A 144 -6.53 7.99 -15.35
N VAL A 145 -5.74 8.91 -14.81
CA VAL A 145 -5.09 9.96 -15.60
C VAL A 145 -3.64 9.57 -15.82
N ARG A 146 -3.30 9.23 -17.07
CA ARG A 146 -1.93 8.87 -17.45
C ARG A 146 -1.11 10.14 -17.70
N PHE A 147 0.17 10.09 -17.37
CA PHE A 147 1.14 11.14 -17.65
C PHE A 147 2.47 10.52 -18.07
N ASN A 148 3.25 11.27 -18.85
CA ASN A 148 4.61 10.84 -19.18
C ASN A 148 5.45 10.92 -17.91
N GLU A 149 6.22 9.88 -17.65
CA GLU A 149 7.17 9.91 -16.54
C GLU A 149 8.13 11.08 -16.78
N PRO A 150 8.32 11.98 -15.80
CA PRO A 150 9.36 12.99 -15.88
C PRO A 150 10.69 12.27 -16.11
N ALA A 151 11.50 12.78 -17.06
CA ALA A 151 12.78 12.18 -17.41
C ALA A 151 13.56 11.87 -16.12
N SER A 152 13.72 10.58 -15.83
CA SER A 152 14.28 10.12 -14.57
C SER A 152 15.66 10.71 -14.38
N ARG A 153 15.87 11.40 -13.25
CA ARG A 153 17.23 11.61 -12.75
C ARG A 153 17.64 10.28 -12.14
N ALA A 154 18.56 9.61 -12.82
CA ALA A 154 19.22 8.40 -12.38
C ALA A 154 19.79 8.54 -10.97
#